data_AF-M0LN08-F1
#
_entry.id   AF-M0LN08-F1
#
_cell.length_a   1.000
_cell.length_b   1.000
_cell.length_c   1.000
_cell.angle_alpha   90.00
_cell.angle_beta   90.00
_cell.angle_gamma   90.00
#
_symmetry.space_group_name_H-M   'P 1'
#
loop_
_entity.id
_entity.type
_entity.pdbx_description
1 polymer ?
#
loop_
_entity_poly.entity_id
_entity_poly.type
_entity_poly.pdbx_seq_one_letter_code
_entity_poly.pdbx_strand_id
1 'polypeptide(L)'
;MVTGLEILLLVLVLAAVLGASTIVQTVRPFIVNAVVGLIVLFLAQAVFGLSVAVTPIALVIVALGGFPGALLVILLSLFGVAFVP
;
A
#
# COMPACT_ATOMS: atom_id res chain seq x y z
N MET A 1 -36.22 -29.68 -6.31
CA MET A 1 -35.13 -30.67 -6.20
C MET A 1 -33.84 -29.87 -6.40
N VAL A 2 -32.87 -29.94 -5.49
CA VAL A 2 -31.61 -29.20 -5.67
C VAL A 2 -30.79 -29.90 -6.75
N THR A 3 -30.39 -29.15 -7.76
CA THR A 3 -29.60 -29.61 -8.90
C THR A 3 -28.10 -29.50 -8.59
N GLY A 4 -27.28 -30.37 -9.20
CA GLY A 4 -25.82 -30.30 -9.03
C GLY A 4 -25.21 -28.97 -9.49
N LEU A 5 -25.85 -28.29 -10.45
CA LEU A 5 -25.45 -26.98 -10.92
C LEU A 5 -25.64 -25.89 -9.87
N GLU A 6 -26.76 -25.92 -9.13
CA GLU A 6 -27.02 -24.98 -8.02
C GLU A 6 -25.97 -25.14 -6.91
N ILE A 7 -25.58 -26.37 -6.60
CA ILE A 7 -24.52 -26.67 -5.62
C ILE A 7 -23.17 -26.12 -6.09
N LEU A 8 -22.81 -26.35 -7.36
CA LEU A 8 -21.55 -25.85 -7.92
C LEU A 8 -21.49 -24.32 -7.91
N LEU A 9 -22.56 -23.66 -8.35
CA LEU A 9 -22.65 -22.19 -8.33
C LEU A 9 -22.52 -21.65 -6.91
N LEU A 10 -23.18 -22.29 -5.94
CA LEU A 10 -23.10 -21.88 -4.54
C LEU A 10 -21.68 -22.02 -4.00
N VAL A 11 -20.98 -23.12 -4.30
CA VAL A 11 -19.57 -23.30 -3.92
C VAL A 11 -18.67 -22.26 -4.58
N LEU A 12 -18.87 -21.94 -5.86
CA LEU A 12 -18.09 -20.92 -6.56
C LEU A 12 -18.29 -19.53 -5.96
N VAL A 13 -19.55 -19.15 -5.68
CA VAL A 13 -19.87 -17.87 -5.03
C VAL A 13 -19.22 -17.79 -3.65
N LEU A 14 -19.32 -18.86 -2.85
CA LEU A 14 -18.66 -18.92 -1.55
C LEU A 14 -17.14 -18.78 -1.67
N ALA A 15 -16.51 -19.52 -2.59
CA ALA A 15 -15.08 -19.43 -2.84
C ALA A 15 -14.66 -18.00 -3.26
N ALA A 16 -15.44 -17.36 -4.13
CA ALA A 16 -15.18 -16.00 -4.58
C ALA A 16 -15.30 -14.98 -3.43
N VAL A 17 -16.36 -15.07 -2.62
CA VAL A 17 -16.57 -14.16 -1.47
C VAL A 17 -15.47 -14.34 -0.44
N LEU A 18 -15.17 -15.58 -0.06
CA LEU A 18 -14.12 -15.87 0.91
C LEU A 18 -12.75 -15.41 0.38
N GLY A 19 -12.40 -15.78 -0.85
CA GLY A 19 -11.14 -15.36 -1.48
C GLY A 19 -10.98 -13.84 -1.55
N ALA A 20 -12.01 -13.13 -2.01
CA ALA A 20 -12.00 -11.66 -2.06
C ALA A 20 -11.86 -11.05 -0.65
N SER A 21 -12.59 -11.60 0.33
CA SER A 21 -12.53 -11.11 1.72
C SER A 21 -11.14 -11.27 2.34
N THR A 22 -10.45 -12.38 2.04
CA THR A 22 -9.08 -12.62 2.50
C THR A 22 -8.12 -11.65 1.85
N ILE A 23 -8.20 -11.44 0.53
CA ILE A 23 -7.35 -10.48 -0.19
C ILE A 23 -7.51 -9.08 0.41
N VAL A 24 -8.74 -8.62 0.60
CA VAL A 24 -9.01 -7.29 1.18
C VAL A 24 -8.39 -7.19 2.58
N GLN A 25 -8.53 -8.21 3.42
CA GLN A 25 -7.95 -8.22 4.76
C GLN A 25 -6.41 -8.20 4.72
N THR A 26 -5.79 -8.89 3.76
CA THR A 26 -4.34 -8.91 3.58
C THR A 26 -3.80 -7.57 3.08
N VAL A 27 -4.53 -6.83 2.24
CA VAL A 27 -4.07 -5.55 1.68
C VAL A 27 -4.27 -4.38 2.66
N ARG A 28 -5.22 -4.48 3.60
CA ARG A 28 -5.51 -3.40 4.57
C ARG A 28 -4.28 -2.77 5.25
N PRO A 29 -3.31 -3.55 5.77
CA PRO A 29 -2.12 -2.98 6.42
C PRO A 29 -1.26 -2.13 5.47
N PHE A 30 -1.17 -2.49 4.19
CA PHE A 30 -0.40 -1.74 3.20
C PHE A 30 -0.99 -0.36 2.96
N ILE A 31 -2.32 -0.22 2.99
CA ILE A 31 -3.00 1.07 2.87
C ILE A 31 -2.67 1.95 4.08
N VAL A 32 -2.74 1.40 5.30
CA VAL A 32 -2.39 2.14 6.52
C VAL A 32 -0.93 2.59 6.48
N ASN A 33 -0.02 1.70 6.09
CA ASN A 33 1.40 2.00 5.94
C ASN A 33 1.64 3.11 4.90
N ALA A 34 0.99 3.01 3.74
CA ALA A 34 1.06 4.02 2.70
C ALA A 34 0.58 5.38 3.20
N VAL A 35 -0.57 5.43 3.87
CA VAL A 35 -1.13 6.68 4.44
C VAL A 35 -0.19 7.28 5.48
N VAL A 36 0.27 6.48 6.45
CA VAL A 36 1.18 6.94 7.50
C VAL A 36 2.47 7.48 6.90
N GLY A 37 3.10 6.75 5.97
CA GLY A 37 4.35 7.21 5.39
C GLY A 37 4.18 8.37 4.40
N LEU A 38 3.06 8.47 3.68
CA LEU A 38 2.74 9.67 2.88
C LEU A 38 2.56 10.91 3.76
N ILE A 39 1.92 10.76 4.92
CA ILE A 39 1.83 11.85 5.91
C ILE A 39 3.24 12.27 6.36
N VAL A 40 4.14 11.32 6.59
CA VAL A 40 5.53 11.62 6.97
C VAL A 40 6.29 12.34 5.86
N LEU A 41 6.18 11.88 4.60
CA LEU A 41 6.79 12.54 3.45
C LEU A 41 6.28 13.97 3.27
N PHE A 42 4.96 14.16 3.43
CA PHE A 42 4.34 15.47 3.36
C PHE A 42 4.82 16.39 4.49
N LEU A 43 4.89 15.89 5.73
CA LEU A 43 5.45 16.64 6.85
C LEU A 43 6.93 16.97 6.64
N ALA A 44 7.70 16.07 6.06
CA ALA A 44 9.10 16.31 5.74
C ALA A 44 9.25 17.48 4.75
N GLN A 45 8.38 17.52 3.73
CA GLN A 45 8.34 18.62 2.76
C GLN A 45 7.87 19.93 3.39
N ALA A 46 6.80 19.90 4.19
CA ALA A 46 6.20 21.09 4.78
C ALA A 46 7.05 21.73 5.89
N VAL A 47 7.71 20.90 6.71
CA VAL A 47 8.47 21.37 7.89
C VAL A 47 9.94 21.63 7.57
N PHE A 48 10.57 20.76 6.78
CA PHE A 48 12.01 20.84 6.48
C PHE A 48 12.30 21.38 5.07
N GLY A 49 11.28 21.68 4.27
CA GLY A 49 11.45 22.16 2.89
C GLY A 49 12.01 21.10 1.95
N LEU A 50 11.97 19.82 2.33
CA LEU A 50 12.53 18.72 1.54
C LEU A 50 11.64 18.42 0.33
N SER A 51 12.18 18.58 -0.87
CA SER A 51 11.45 18.27 -2.09
C SER A 51 11.63 16.80 -2.47
N VAL A 52 10.78 15.94 -1.91
CA VAL A 52 10.81 14.50 -2.18
C VAL A 52 9.82 14.16 -3.30
N ALA A 53 10.29 13.53 -4.37
CA ALA A 53 9.43 13.12 -5.48
C ALA A 53 8.58 11.89 -5.11
N VAL A 54 7.25 12.07 -5.05
CA VAL A 54 6.30 10.98 -4.82
C VAL A 54 6.06 10.22 -6.11
N THR A 55 6.90 9.22 -6.36
CA THR A 55 6.78 8.32 -7.51
C THR A 55 6.02 7.04 -7.15
N PRO A 56 5.51 6.26 -8.14
CA PRO A 56 4.91 4.96 -7.87
C PRO A 56 5.85 4.01 -7.09
N ILE A 57 7.16 4.09 -7.34
CA ILE A 57 8.16 3.28 -6.64
C ILE A 57 8.27 3.70 -5.17
N ALA A 58 8.32 5.01 -4.88
CA ALA A 58 8.31 5.52 -3.51
C ALA A 58 7.05 5.06 -2.77
N LEU A 59 5.89 5.11 -3.43
CA LEU A 59 4.61 4.67 -2.88
C LEU A 59 4.61 3.18 -2.51
N VAL A 60 5.22 2.32 -3.35
CA VAL A 60 5.39 0.89 -3.03
C VAL A 60 6.32 0.71 -1.82
N ILE A 61 7.47 1.38 -1.79
CA ILE A 61 8.41 1.30 -0.66
C ILE A 61 7.72 1.69 0.64
N VAL A 62 6.92 2.77 0.62
CA VAL A 62 6.18 3.26 1.77
C VAL A 62 4.99 2.35 2.12
N ALA A 63 4.31 1.74 1.16
CA ALA A 63 3.24 0.79 1.44
C ALA A 63 3.77 -0.49 2.12
N LEU A 64 4.92 -0.98 1.66
CA LEU A 64 5.58 -2.16 2.23
C LEU A 64 6.19 -1.85 3.62
N GLY A 65 6.87 -0.71 3.74
CA GLY A 65 7.64 -0.36 4.93
C GLY A 65 6.94 0.58 5.91
N GLY A 66 5.85 1.24 5.55
CA GLY A 66 5.19 2.26 6.37
C GLY A 66 6.11 3.42 6.73
N PHE A 67 6.12 3.76 8.02
CA PHE A 67 6.99 4.80 8.58
C PHE A 67 8.49 4.60 8.27
N PRO A 68 9.11 3.44 8.54
CA PRO A 68 10.52 3.23 8.17
C PRO A 68 10.75 3.26 6.65
N GLY A 69 9.76 2.87 5.84
CA GLY A 69 9.81 3.05 4.39
C GLY A 69 9.89 4.52 3.97
N ALA A 70 9.09 5.38 4.59
CA ALA A 70 9.13 6.84 4.35
C ALA A 70 10.47 7.45 4.77
N LEU A 71 11.04 7.03 5.91
CA LEU A 71 12.37 7.48 6.33
C LEU A 71 13.45 7.10 5.32
N LEU A 72 13.41 5.88 4.76
CA LEU A 72 14.34 5.47 3.71
C LEU A 72 14.23 6.36 2.47
N VAL A 73 13.02 6.66 2.01
CA VAL A 73 12.80 7.54 0.85
C VAL A 73 13.35 8.95 1.12
N ILE A 74 13.11 9.50 2.31
CA ILE A 74 13.65 10.80 2.72
C ILE A 74 15.18 10.79 2.72
N LEU A 75 15.79 9.75 3.30
CA LEU A 75 17.25 9.63 3.33
C LEU A 75 17.84 9.55 1.92
N LEU A 76 17.26 8.74 1.03
CA LEU A 76 17.73 8.63 -0.35
C LEU A 76 17.61 9.95 -1.12
N SER A 77 16.56 10.74 -0.87
CA SER A 77 16.36 12.06 -1.45
C SER A 77 17.35 13.09 -0.89
N LEU A 78 17.60 13.07 0.42
CA LEU A 78 18.59 13.91 1.10
C LEU A 78 20.01 13.71 0.57
N PHE A 79 20.40 12.46 0.30
CA PHE A 79 21.71 12.13 -0.27
C PHE A 79 21.77 12.31 -1.80
N GLY A 80 20.68 12.73 -2.45
CA GLY A 80 20.61 12.93 -3.89
C GLY A 80 20.68 11.65 -4.71
N VAL A 81 20.46 10.48 -4.10
CA VAL A 81 20.60 9.16 -4.74
C VAL A 81 19.34 8.79 -5.52
N ALA A 82 18.16 9.10 -4.98
CA ALA A 82 16.87 8.79 -5.61
C ALA A 82 15.77 9.71 -5.09
N PHE A 83 14.64 9.81 -5.80
CA PHE A 83 13.46 10.61 -5.41
C PHE A 83 13.74 12.10 -5.23
N VAL A 84 14.69 12.62 -6.03
CA VAL A 84 14.96 14.05 -6.21
C VAL A 84 13.99 14.59 -7.27
N PRO A 85 13.53 15.86 -7.20
CA PRO A 85 12.65 16.45 -8.20
C PRO A 85 13.29 16.57 -9.58
#